data_AF-A0A0A9XKP5-F1
#
_entry.id   AF-A0A0A9XKP5-F1
#
_cell.length_a   1.000
_cell.length_b   1.000
_cell.length_c   1.000
_cell.angle_alpha   90.00
_cell.angle_beta   90.00
_cell.angle_gamma   90.00
#
_symmetry.space_group_name_H-M   'P 1'
#
loop_
_entity.id
_entity.type
_entity.pdbx_description
1 polymer ?
#
loop_
_entity_poly.entity_id
_entity_poly.type
_entity_poly.pdbx_seq_one_letter_code
_entity_poly.pdbx_strand_id
1 'polypeptide(L)'
;RVEVWFSILAALCLTAFMIWFLDKYSPYSARNNKDKYPYPTRQFTLRESFWFAVTSFTPQGGGEAPKSLSARTLVAAYWLFVVLMLATFTANLAAFLTVERMQSPVQSLKQLARQSRINYTVVQDSDAHNYFRNMKNAEETLYRVWKEITLNASANQSQYRVWDYPIKEQYGHILISMEKTGTVKSTAEGFQKVRENDDA
;
A
#
# COMPACT_ATOMS: atom_id res chain seq x y z
N ARG A 1 -13.37 3.90 -3.98
CA ARG A 1 -13.64 2.58 -3.35
C ARG A 1 -15.04 2.07 -3.66
N VAL A 2 -16.10 2.88 -3.48
CA VAL A 2 -17.49 2.49 -3.76
C VAL A 2 -17.75 2.25 -5.26
N GLU A 3 -17.07 3.01 -6.13
CA GLU A 3 -17.12 2.85 -7.58
C GLU A 3 -16.78 1.43 -8.04
N VAL A 4 -15.78 0.78 -7.42
CA VAL A 4 -15.39 -0.59 -7.75
C VAL A 4 -16.51 -1.57 -7.39
N TRP A 5 -17.11 -1.42 -6.21
CA TRP A 5 -18.23 -2.28 -5.79
C TRP A 5 -19.44 -2.14 -6.71
N PHE A 6 -19.79 -0.92 -7.12
CA PHE A 6 -20.84 -0.71 -8.11
C PHE A 6 -20.47 -1.27 -9.48
N SER A 7 -19.21 -1.17 -9.91
CA SER A 7 -18.75 -1.76 -11.17
C SER A 7 -18.83 -3.30 -11.17
N ILE A 8 -18.52 -3.94 -10.04
CA ILE A 8 -18.64 -5.39 -9.86
C ILE A 8 -20.10 -5.82 -9.93
N LEU A 9 -20.98 -5.12 -9.21
CA LEU A 9 -22.42 -5.38 -9.22
C LEU A 9 -22.99 -5.21 -10.63
N ALA A 10 -22.61 -4.14 -11.33
CA ALA A 10 -23.02 -3.89 -12.70
C ALA A 10 -22.52 -4.98 -13.67
N ALA A 11 -21.26 -5.40 -13.55
CA ALA A 11 -20.70 -6.47 -14.36
C ALA A 11 -21.41 -7.81 -14.14
N LEU A 12 -21.79 -8.12 -12.90
CA LEU A 12 -22.55 -9.33 -12.56
C LEU A 12 -23.95 -9.29 -13.20
N CYS A 13 -24.69 -8.19 -13.02
CA CYS A 13 -26.01 -8.00 -13.62
C CYS A 13 -25.95 -8.04 -15.16
N LEU A 14 -24.96 -7.39 -15.76
CA LEU A 14 -24.75 -7.37 -17.22
C LEU A 14 -24.48 -8.77 -17.76
N THR A 15 -23.64 -9.54 -17.08
CA THR A 15 -23.31 -10.92 -17.47
C THR A 15 -24.54 -11.82 -17.38
N ALA A 16 -25.32 -11.72 -16.29
CA ALA A 16 -26.57 -12.46 -16.14
C ALA A 16 -27.58 -12.13 -17.25
N PHE A 17 -27.72 -10.85 -17.59
CA PHE A 17 -28.59 -10.39 -18.67
C PHE A 17 -28.11 -10.90 -20.04
N MET A 18 -26.82 -10.82 -20.34
CA MET A 18 -26.27 -11.31 -21.60
C MET A 18 -26.40 -12.82 -21.77
N ILE A 19 -26.20 -13.61 -20.69
CA ILE A 19 -26.43 -15.06 -20.74
C ILE A 19 -27.89 -15.35 -21.07
N TRP A 20 -28.84 -14.67 -20.42
CA TRP A 20 -30.26 -14.82 -20.72
C TRP A 20 -30.61 -14.40 -22.16
N PHE A 21 -30.05 -13.28 -22.64
CA PHE A 21 -30.28 -12.79 -23.99
C PHE A 21 -29.77 -13.78 -25.04
N LEU A 22 -28.53 -14.28 -24.87
CA LEU A 22 -27.95 -15.28 -25.75
C LEU A 22 -28.72 -16.61 -25.71
N ASP A 23 -29.20 -17.04 -24.55
CA ASP A 23 -30.01 -18.25 -24.44
C ASP A 23 -31.40 -18.09 -25.11
N LYS A 24 -31.98 -16.90 -25.06
CA LYS A 24 -33.30 -16.60 -25.64
C LYS A 24 -33.28 -16.47 -27.17
N TYR A 25 -32.25 -15.85 -27.73
CA TYR A 25 -32.19 -15.52 -29.17
C TYR A 25 -31.28 -16.44 -29.98
N SER A 26 -30.38 -17.20 -29.36
CA SER A 26 -29.48 -18.08 -30.11
C SER A 26 -30.23 -19.30 -30.69
N PRO A 27 -30.16 -19.55 -32.00
CA PRO A 27 -30.76 -20.73 -32.63
C PRO A 27 -30.10 -22.03 -32.19
N TYR A 28 -28.88 -21.97 -31.64
CA TYR A 28 -28.14 -23.12 -31.13
C TYR A 28 -28.29 -23.32 -29.62
N SER A 29 -29.14 -22.56 -28.93
CA SER A 29 -29.46 -22.83 -27.52
C SER A 29 -30.27 -24.12 -27.40
N ALA A 30 -30.05 -24.85 -26.29
CA ALA A 30 -30.82 -26.04 -25.95
C ALA A 30 -32.34 -25.77 -25.82
N ARG A 31 -32.73 -24.51 -25.58
CA ARG A 31 -34.13 -24.08 -25.57
C ARG A 31 -34.76 -24.02 -26.96
N ASN A 32 -34.00 -23.62 -27.97
CA ASN A 32 -34.49 -23.38 -29.33
C ASN A 32 -34.19 -24.54 -30.30
N ASN A 33 -33.27 -25.44 -29.95
CA ASN A 33 -32.92 -26.63 -30.73
C ASN A 33 -33.04 -27.90 -29.88
N LYS A 34 -34.26 -28.22 -29.44
CA LYS A 34 -34.54 -29.39 -28.58
C LYS A 34 -34.19 -30.72 -29.24
N ASP A 35 -34.29 -30.80 -30.57
CA ASP A 35 -34.02 -32.01 -31.34
C ASP A 35 -32.55 -32.45 -31.24
N LYS A 36 -31.62 -31.49 -31.06
CA LYS A 36 -30.19 -31.76 -30.89
C LYS A 36 -29.79 -32.09 -29.44
N TYR A 37 -30.68 -31.84 -28.48
CA TYR A 37 -30.46 -32.01 -27.04
C TYR A 37 -31.64 -32.76 -26.37
N PRO A 38 -31.77 -34.09 -26.59
CA PRO A 38 -32.91 -34.88 -26.07
C PRO A 38 -32.85 -35.17 -24.55
N TYR A 39 -31.79 -34.75 -23.87
CA TYR A 39 -31.61 -34.89 -22.41
C TYR A 39 -31.98 -33.59 -21.68
N PRO A 40 -32.41 -33.65 -20.39
CA PRO A 40 -32.74 -32.46 -19.62
C PRO A 40 -31.50 -31.58 -19.47
N THR A 41 -31.52 -30.42 -20.12
CA THR A 41 -30.48 -29.40 -20.03
C THR A 41 -30.97 -28.23 -19.20
N ARG A 42 -30.08 -27.59 -18.44
CA ARG A 42 -30.44 -26.40 -17.68
C ARG A 42 -30.95 -25.29 -18.60
N GLN A 43 -32.13 -24.78 -18.30
CA GLN A 43 -32.72 -23.64 -19.01
C GLN A 43 -32.32 -22.34 -18.32
N PHE A 44 -31.68 -21.43 -19.07
CA PHE A 44 -31.23 -20.15 -18.54
C PHE A 44 -32.36 -19.11 -18.60
N THR A 45 -33.29 -19.21 -17.63
CA THR A 45 -34.22 -18.11 -17.33
C THR A 45 -33.48 -16.96 -16.64
N LEU A 46 -34.04 -15.73 -16.59
CA LEU A 46 -33.37 -14.59 -15.92
C LEU A 46 -32.89 -14.91 -14.50
N ARG A 47 -33.72 -15.62 -13.73
CA ARG A 47 -33.38 -16.06 -12.37
C ARG A 47 -32.21 -17.05 -12.37
N GLU A 48 -32.23 -18.01 -13.27
CA GLU A 48 -31.17 -19.02 -13.38
C GLU A 48 -29.85 -18.44 -13.92
N SER A 49 -29.92 -17.48 -14.85
CA SER A 49 -28.75 -16.76 -15.35
C SER A 49 -28.13 -15.88 -14.28
N PHE A 50 -28.95 -15.22 -13.46
CA PHE A 50 -28.47 -14.47 -12.30
C PHE A 50 -27.84 -15.39 -11.26
N TRP A 51 -28.51 -16.51 -10.94
CA TRP A 51 -27.99 -17.52 -10.02
C TRP A 51 -26.65 -18.10 -10.53
N PHE A 52 -26.55 -18.42 -11.82
CA PHE A 52 -25.32 -18.87 -12.45
C PHE A 52 -24.19 -17.83 -12.37
N ALA A 53 -24.48 -16.55 -12.60
CA ALA A 53 -23.50 -15.47 -12.53
C ALA A 53 -22.95 -15.28 -11.10
N VAL A 54 -23.83 -15.34 -10.08
CA VAL A 54 -23.46 -15.26 -8.67
C VAL A 54 -22.65 -16.48 -8.23
N THR A 55 -23.11 -17.68 -8.56
CA THR A 55 -22.42 -18.92 -8.16
C THR A 55 -21.10 -19.10 -8.90
N SER A 56 -20.97 -18.62 -10.15
CA SER A 56 -19.70 -18.56 -10.88
C SER A 56 -18.74 -17.49 -10.37
N PHE A 57 -19.24 -16.48 -9.66
CA PHE A 57 -18.39 -15.50 -8.97
C PHE A 57 -17.69 -16.13 -7.76
N THR A 58 -18.34 -17.11 -7.13
CA THR A 58 -17.76 -17.90 -6.04
C THR A 58 -16.95 -19.10 -6.55
N PRO A 59 -15.94 -19.56 -5.78
CA PRO A 59 -15.13 -20.74 -6.16
C PRO A 59 -15.92 -22.05 -6.30
N GLN A 60 -17.17 -22.10 -5.84
CA GLN A 60 -18.05 -23.26 -5.99
C GLN A 60 -18.49 -23.50 -7.45
N GLY A 61 -18.44 -22.45 -8.30
CA GLY A 61 -18.81 -22.53 -9.70
C GLY A 61 -20.32 -22.56 -9.96
N GLY A 62 -20.71 -22.27 -11.21
CA GLY A 62 -22.11 -22.06 -11.60
C GLY A 62 -22.91 -23.32 -11.92
N GLY A 63 -22.34 -24.52 -11.83
CA GLY A 63 -22.93 -25.76 -12.33
C GLY A 63 -22.85 -25.88 -13.86
N GLU A 64 -23.89 -26.43 -14.51
CA GLU A 64 -23.89 -26.67 -15.95
C GLU A 64 -23.81 -25.36 -16.74
N ALA A 65 -22.82 -25.23 -17.63
CA ALA A 65 -22.62 -24.08 -18.50
C ALA A 65 -23.55 -24.09 -19.74
N PRO A 66 -23.85 -22.91 -20.34
CA PRO A 66 -24.63 -22.81 -21.56
C PRO A 66 -24.10 -23.67 -22.71
N LYS A 67 -24.99 -24.21 -23.54
CA LYS A 67 -24.62 -25.07 -24.68
C LYS A 67 -24.22 -24.30 -25.93
N SER A 68 -24.74 -23.08 -26.11
CA SER A 68 -24.43 -22.25 -27.27
C SER A 68 -22.96 -21.78 -27.25
N LEU A 69 -22.30 -21.82 -28.39
CA LEU A 69 -20.88 -21.44 -28.53
C LEU A 69 -20.63 -19.99 -28.08
N SER A 70 -21.51 -19.06 -28.45
CA SER A 70 -21.42 -17.64 -28.06
C SER A 70 -21.61 -17.43 -26.55
N ALA A 71 -22.48 -18.22 -25.92
CA ALA A 71 -22.66 -18.16 -24.47
C ALA A 71 -21.47 -18.77 -23.72
N ARG A 72 -20.81 -19.80 -24.29
CA ARG A 72 -19.59 -20.39 -23.72
C ARG A 72 -18.40 -19.43 -23.75
N THR A 73 -18.20 -18.74 -24.87
CA THR A 73 -17.11 -17.75 -24.97
C THR A 73 -17.32 -16.60 -23.98
N LEU A 74 -18.57 -16.15 -23.80
CA LEU A 74 -18.91 -15.15 -22.79
C LEU A 74 -18.63 -15.64 -21.37
N VAL A 75 -19.05 -16.86 -21.02
CA VAL A 75 -18.79 -17.44 -19.68
C VAL A 75 -17.28 -17.60 -19.44
N ALA A 76 -16.50 -18.01 -20.44
CA ALA A 76 -15.05 -18.12 -20.32
C ALA A 76 -14.39 -16.76 -20.07
N ALA A 77 -14.83 -15.70 -20.77
CA ALA A 77 -14.35 -14.34 -20.54
C ALA A 77 -14.75 -13.84 -19.13
N TYR A 78 -15.96 -14.17 -18.67
CA TYR A 78 -16.41 -13.84 -17.32
C TYR A 78 -15.57 -14.54 -16.24
N TRP A 79 -15.26 -15.83 -16.41
CA TRP A 79 -14.39 -16.54 -15.47
C TRP A 79 -12.99 -15.94 -15.40
N LEU A 80 -12.42 -15.55 -16.55
CA LEU A 80 -11.13 -14.85 -16.58
C LEU A 80 -11.20 -13.51 -15.82
N PHE A 81 -12.28 -12.75 -16.01
CA PHE A 81 -12.52 -11.52 -15.26
C PHE A 81 -12.57 -11.75 -13.74
N VAL A 82 -13.32 -12.76 -13.29
CA VAL A 82 -13.44 -13.10 -11.86
C VAL A 82 -12.08 -13.50 -11.27
N VAL A 83 -11.29 -14.32 -11.98
CA VAL A 83 -9.95 -14.73 -11.54
C VAL A 83 -9.01 -13.52 -11.40
N LEU A 84 -8.97 -12.64 -12.41
CA LEU A 84 -8.15 -11.43 -12.37
C LEU A 84 -8.55 -10.51 -11.22
N MET A 85 -9.85 -10.30 -11.02
CA MET A 85 -10.36 -9.50 -9.90
C MET A 85 -9.92 -10.08 -8.55
N LEU A 86 -10.11 -11.39 -8.34
CA LEU A 86 -9.75 -12.05 -7.08
C LEU A 86 -8.23 -11.98 -6.83
N ALA A 87 -7.43 -12.14 -7.89
CA ALA A 87 -5.98 -11.99 -7.81
C ALA A 87 -5.58 -10.57 -7.39
N THR A 88 -6.17 -9.53 -7.98
CA THR A 88 -5.91 -8.14 -7.60
C THR A 88 -6.36 -7.84 -6.17
N PHE A 89 -7.52 -8.36 -5.75
CA PHE A 89 -8.00 -8.21 -4.37
C PHE A 89 -7.03 -8.88 -3.37
N THR A 90 -6.57 -10.09 -3.69
CA THR A 90 -5.59 -10.83 -2.87
C THR A 90 -4.25 -10.10 -2.82
N ALA A 91 -3.78 -9.54 -3.94
CA ALA A 91 -2.55 -8.76 -3.99
C ALA A 91 -2.65 -7.47 -3.16
N ASN A 92 -3.77 -6.77 -3.24
CA ASN A 92 -4.00 -5.56 -2.45
C ASN A 92 -4.08 -5.87 -0.95
N LEU A 93 -4.75 -6.96 -0.57
CA LEU A 93 -4.78 -7.45 0.80
C LEU A 93 -3.38 -7.82 1.31
N ALA A 94 -2.60 -8.55 0.51
CA ALA A 94 -1.22 -8.91 0.87
C ALA A 94 -0.31 -7.68 0.99
N ALA A 95 -0.44 -6.71 0.08
CA ALA A 95 0.27 -5.43 0.14
C ALA A 95 -0.07 -4.68 1.44
N PHE A 96 -1.34 -4.64 1.82
CA PHE A 96 -1.76 -4.01 3.08
C PHE A 96 -1.15 -4.72 4.31
N LEU A 97 -1.25 -6.05 4.38
CA LEU A 97 -0.71 -6.87 5.49
C LEU A 97 0.82 -6.76 5.62
N THR A 98 1.53 -6.57 4.51
CA THR A 98 2.99 -6.39 4.52
C THR A 98 3.39 -4.98 4.93
N VAL A 99 2.63 -3.95 4.53
CA VAL A 99 2.87 -2.55 4.95
C VAL A 99 2.70 -2.37 6.46
N GLU A 100 1.67 -2.98 7.07
CA GLU A 100 1.48 -2.91 8.52
C GLU A 100 2.67 -3.54 9.28
N ARG A 101 3.25 -4.63 8.77
CA ARG A 101 4.43 -5.28 9.38
C ARG A 101 5.74 -4.53 9.16
N MET A 102 5.82 -3.61 8.19
CA MET A 102 7.04 -2.83 7.92
C MET A 102 7.20 -1.59 8.80
N GLN A 103 6.21 -1.25 9.63
CA GLN A 103 6.40 -0.25 10.68
C GLN A 103 7.21 -0.88 11.83
N SER A 104 8.52 -1.07 11.60
CA SER A 104 9.42 -1.45 12.69
C SER A 104 9.37 -0.36 13.76
N PRO A 105 9.23 -0.71 15.05
CA PRO A 105 9.44 0.25 16.12
C PRO A 105 10.84 0.87 15.98
N VAL A 106 10.99 2.12 16.43
CA VAL A 106 12.27 2.82 16.42
C VAL A 106 13.23 2.07 17.34
N GLN A 107 14.28 1.45 16.78
CA GLN A 107 15.25 0.65 17.55
C GLN A 107 16.53 1.44 17.89
N SER A 108 16.76 2.58 17.23
CA SER A 108 17.96 3.38 17.46
C SER A 108 17.73 4.88 17.21
N LEU A 109 18.57 5.70 17.85
CA LEU A 109 18.59 7.16 17.63
C LEU A 109 18.82 7.51 16.15
N LYS A 110 19.64 6.73 15.45
CA LYS A 110 19.89 6.95 14.01
C LYS A 110 18.67 6.66 13.14
N GLN A 111 17.85 5.68 13.50
CA GLN A 111 16.57 5.46 12.84
C GLN A 111 15.58 6.59 13.17
N LEU A 112 15.55 7.04 14.43
CA LEU A 112 14.74 8.18 14.85
C LEU A 112 15.08 9.46 14.07
N ALA A 113 16.37 9.72 13.86
CA ALA A 113 16.86 10.89 13.13
C ALA A 113 16.54 10.87 11.63
N ARG A 114 16.37 9.67 11.04
CA ARG A 114 16.09 9.50 9.61
C ARG A 114 14.62 9.61 9.25
N GLN A 115 13.73 9.34 10.20
CA GLN A 115 12.30 9.47 9.96
C GLN A 115 11.83 10.90 10.23
N SER A 116 10.76 11.30 9.54
CA SER A 116 10.09 12.58 9.73
C SER A 116 8.70 12.45 10.35
N ARG A 117 8.25 11.23 10.67
CA ARG A 117 6.89 10.95 11.12
C ARG A 117 6.69 11.15 12.63
N ILE A 118 7.64 10.71 13.45
CA ILE A 118 7.54 10.81 14.90
C ILE A 118 8.35 12.02 15.35
N ASN A 119 7.66 12.98 15.97
CA ASN A 119 8.30 14.12 16.60
C ASN A 119 8.96 13.68 17.91
N TYR A 120 10.13 14.22 18.19
CA TYR A 120 10.89 13.91 19.40
C TYR A 120 11.45 15.18 20.01
N THR A 121 11.56 15.20 21.33
CA THR A 121 12.01 16.36 22.09
C THR A 121 12.69 15.91 23.37
N VAL A 122 13.35 16.85 24.04
CA VAL A 122 14.02 16.66 25.32
C VAL A 122 13.60 17.76 26.29
N VAL A 123 13.85 17.52 27.58
CA VAL A 123 13.64 18.53 28.61
C VAL A 123 14.59 19.70 28.38
N GLN A 124 14.06 20.91 28.39
CA GLN A 124 14.82 22.15 28.22
C GLN A 124 15.90 22.25 29.29
N ASP A 125 17.11 22.66 28.86
CA ASP A 125 18.29 22.85 29.71
C ASP A 125 18.72 21.62 30.54
N SER A 126 18.25 20.43 30.17
CA SER A 126 18.73 19.17 30.72
C SER A 126 20.12 18.79 30.19
N ASP A 127 20.80 17.87 30.89
CA ASP A 127 22.08 17.31 30.44
C ASP A 127 21.99 16.71 29.03
N ALA A 128 20.87 16.05 28.72
CA ALA A 128 20.60 15.52 27.39
C ALA A 128 20.49 16.64 26.34
N HIS A 129 19.80 17.74 26.65
CA HIS A 129 19.68 18.86 25.74
C HIS A 129 21.03 19.56 25.49
N ASN A 130 21.83 19.74 26.55
CA ASN A 130 23.18 20.28 26.45
C ASN A 130 24.12 19.34 25.67
N TYR A 131 23.98 18.02 25.84
CA TYR A 131 24.72 17.04 25.05
C TYR A 131 24.49 17.22 23.55
N PHE A 132 23.23 17.35 23.10
CA PHE A 132 22.92 17.56 21.69
C PHE A 132 23.42 18.91 21.17
N ARG A 133 23.35 19.98 21.99
CA ARG A 133 23.93 21.29 21.65
C ARG A 133 25.46 21.21 21.47
N ASN A 134 26.16 20.58 22.40
CA ASN A 134 27.60 20.42 22.33
C ASN A 134 28.02 19.56 21.14
N MET A 135 27.25 18.49 20.84
CA MET A 135 27.53 17.63 19.71
C MET A 135 27.30 18.33 18.36
N LYS A 136 26.25 19.15 18.23
CA LYS A 136 26.07 20.03 17.06
C LYS A 136 27.27 20.96 16.88
N ASN A 137 27.73 21.61 17.94
CA ASN A 137 28.88 22.53 17.86
C ASN A 137 30.16 21.79 17.44
N ALA A 138 30.35 20.57 17.92
CA ALA A 138 31.46 19.71 17.49
C ALA A 138 31.35 19.33 15.99
N GLU A 139 30.16 18.93 15.52
CA GLU A 139 29.91 18.63 14.10
C GLU A 139 30.17 19.85 13.21
N GLU A 140 29.69 21.03 13.61
CA GLU A 140 29.89 22.28 12.86
C GLU A 140 31.37 22.67 12.79
N THR A 141 32.11 22.50 13.90
CA THR A 141 33.55 22.74 13.93
C THR A 141 34.29 21.77 13.01
N LEU A 142 33.95 20.48 13.05
CA LEU A 142 34.53 19.46 12.18
C LEU A 142 34.24 19.75 10.71
N TYR A 143 33.00 20.14 10.38
CA TYR A 143 32.61 20.53 9.03
C TYR A 143 33.38 21.76 8.55
N ARG A 144 33.56 22.77 9.41
CA ARG A 144 34.34 23.98 9.09
C ARG A 144 35.78 23.63 8.75
N VAL A 145 36.44 22.83 9.59
CA VAL A 145 37.83 22.40 9.37
C VAL A 145 37.93 21.56 8.09
N TRP A 146 37.02 20.63 7.86
CA TRP A 146 36.98 19.83 6.64
C TRP A 146 36.79 20.68 5.38
N LYS A 147 35.93 21.70 5.45
CA LYS A 147 35.71 22.66 4.37
C LYS A 147 36.97 23.48 4.11
N GLU A 148 37.64 23.99 5.14
CA GLU A 148 38.90 24.71 5.02
C GLU A 148 39.99 23.84 4.37
N ILE A 149 40.12 22.57 4.81
CA ILE A 149 41.06 21.62 4.19
C ILE A 149 40.69 21.39 2.72
N THR A 150 39.42 21.21 2.39
CA THR A 150 38.97 20.98 1.01
C THR A 150 39.23 22.18 0.10
N LEU A 151 38.99 23.40 0.60
CA LEU A 151 39.22 24.63 -0.16
C LEU A 151 40.72 24.94 -0.33
N ASN A 152 41.55 24.58 0.66
CA ASN A 152 43.00 24.77 0.61
C ASN A 152 43.72 23.59 -0.06
N ALA A 153 43.05 22.45 -0.28
CA ALA A 153 43.63 21.22 -0.84
C ALA A 153 44.19 21.40 -2.26
N SER A 154 43.79 22.46 -2.99
CA SER A 154 44.39 22.79 -4.29
C SER A 154 45.92 23.03 -4.22
N ALA A 155 46.49 23.30 -3.05
CA ALA A 155 47.94 23.39 -2.86
C ALA A 155 48.63 22.06 -2.49
N ASN A 156 47.94 21.11 -1.82
CA ASN A 156 48.49 19.87 -1.27
C ASN A 156 47.57 18.65 -1.52
N GLN A 157 47.06 18.51 -2.74
CA GLN A 157 46.06 17.49 -3.13
C GLN A 157 46.53 16.04 -2.87
N SER A 158 47.85 15.79 -2.84
CA SER A 158 48.42 14.45 -2.64
C SER A 158 48.44 13.98 -1.18
N GLN A 159 48.33 14.90 -0.21
CA GLN A 159 48.55 14.57 1.20
C GLN A 159 47.27 14.15 1.92
N TYR A 160 46.10 14.63 1.48
CA TYR A 160 44.82 14.40 2.16
C TYR A 160 43.74 13.90 1.21
N ARG A 161 43.15 12.75 1.53
CA ARG A 161 42.02 12.13 0.82
C ARG A 161 40.70 12.50 1.48
N VAL A 162 40.36 13.79 1.41
CA VAL A 162 39.25 14.40 2.16
C VAL A 162 37.88 13.81 1.80
N TRP A 163 37.69 13.43 0.53
CA TRP A 163 36.44 12.85 0.03
C TRP A 163 36.20 11.41 0.48
N ASP A 164 37.24 10.67 0.84
CA ASP A 164 37.12 9.28 1.30
C ASP A 164 36.65 9.19 2.76
N TYR A 165 36.64 10.30 3.50
CA TYR A 165 36.13 10.39 4.86
C TYR A 165 34.96 11.39 4.96
N PRO A 166 33.72 10.95 4.69
CA PRO A 166 32.56 11.84 4.72
C PRO A 166 32.17 12.20 6.15
N ILE A 167 32.16 13.51 6.44
CA ILE A 167 31.55 14.03 7.66
C ILE A 167 30.04 13.86 7.57
N LYS A 168 29.44 13.35 8.64
CA LYS A 168 27.99 13.15 8.75
C LYS A 168 27.45 14.14 9.77
N GLU A 169 26.52 14.99 9.35
CA GLU A 169 25.74 15.84 10.25
C GLU A 169 24.52 15.04 10.74
N GLN A 170 24.62 14.41 11.90
CA GLN A 170 23.50 13.64 12.48
C GLN A 170 22.87 14.39 13.63
N TYR A 171 23.69 14.93 14.53
CA TYR A 171 23.20 15.56 15.75
C TYR A 171 22.64 16.96 15.49
N GLY A 172 23.16 17.68 14.49
CA GLY A 172 22.59 18.94 14.02
C GLY A 172 21.12 18.79 13.57
N HIS A 173 20.83 17.78 12.73
CA HIS A 173 19.46 17.52 12.28
C HIS A 173 18.52 17.09 13.42
N ILE A 174 19.02 16.29 14.35
CA ILE A 174 18.27 15.87 15.54
C ILE A 174 17.89 17.11 16.37
N LEU A 175 18.85 18.00 16.65
CA LEU A 175 18.59 19.19 17.45
C LEU A 175 17.60 20.14 16.76
N ILE A 176 17.73 20.37 15.46
CA ILE A 176 16.79 21.20 14.69
C ILE A 176 15.38 20.62 14.75
N SER A 177 15.24 19.29 14.65
CA SER A 177 13.95 18.61 14.77
C SER A 177 13.35 18.75 16.18
N MET A 178 14.19 18.70 17.23
CA MET A 178 13.76 18.92 18.61
C MET A 178 13.29 20.37 18.82
N GLU A 179 14.04 21.35 18.32
CA GLU A 179 13.69 22.78 18.41
C GLU A 179 12.38 23.08 17.65
N LYS A 180 12.20 22.48 16.47
CA LYS A 180 10.95 22.59 15.69
C LYS A 180 9.74 22.00 16.42
N THR A 181 9.94 20.92 17.17
CA THR A 181 8.88 20.27 17.98
C THR A 181 8.54 21.06 19.25
N GLY A 182 9.47 21.91 19.68
CA GLY A 182 9.44 22.62 20.96
C GLY A 182 9.97 21.75 22.11
N THR A 183 10.90 22.30 22.89
CA THR A 183 11.39 21.68 24.13
C THR A 183 10.32 21.73 25.22
N VAL A 184 10.35 20.75 26.11
CA VAL A 184 9.41 20.66 27.25
C VAL A 184 10.09 21.11 28.54
N LYS A 185 9.36 21.72 29.49
CA LYS A 185 9.97 22.21 30.73
C LYS A 185 10.22 21.09 31.73
N SER A 186 9.43 20.02 31.66
CA SER A 186 9.55 18.85 32.54
C SER A 186 9.20 17.57 31.81
N THR A 187 9.72 16.44 32.29
CA THR A 187 9.40 15.11 31.77
C THR A 187 7.90 14.80 31.88
N ALA A 188 7.25 15.28 32.95
CA ALA A 188 5.80 15.08 33.15
C ALA A 188 4.96 15.78 32.06
N GLU A 189 5.33 17.02 31.71
CA GLU A 189 4.71 17.78 30.63
C GLU A 189 4.95 17.08 29.27
N GLY A 190 6.14 16.51 29.06
CA GLY A 190 6.45 15.71 27.89
C GLY A 190 5.53 14.49 27.73
N PHE A 191 5.32 13.72 28.81
CA PHE A 191 4.38 12.59 28.78
C PHE A 191 2.95 13.02 28.52
N GLN A 192 2.52 14.13 29.12
CA GLN A 192 1.19 14.68 28.88
C GLN A 192 0.99 15.07 27.41
N LYS A 193 1.96 15.77 26.80
CA LYS A 193 1.91 16.20 25.40
C LYS A 193 1.87 15.01 24.41
N VAL A 194 2.52 13.90 24.75
CA VAL A 194 2.44 12.66 23.95
C VAL A 194 1.05 12.05 24.07
N ARG A 195 0.53 11.93 25.29
CA ARG A 195 -0.80 11.35 25.52
C ARG A 195 -1.92 12.16 24.84
N GLU A 196 -1.83 13.48 24.88
CA GLU A 196 -2.79 14.37 24.18
C GLU A 196 -2.71 14.26 22.65
N ASN A 197 -1.56 13.88 22.07
CA ASN A 197 -1.41 13.65 20.64
C ASN A 197 -1.87 12.26 20.19
N ASP A 198 -1.80 11.24 21.04
CA ASP A 198 -2.32 9.90 20.72
C ASP A 198 -3.86 9.87 20.66
N ASP A 199 -4.52 10.80 21.34
CA ASP A 199 -5.99 10.95 21.36
C ASP A 199 -6.56 11.78 20.18
N ALA A 200 -5.71 12.27 19.26
CA ALA A 200 -6.06 13.16 18.13
C ALA A 200 -5.88 12.47 16.75
#